data_AF-A0A418EVH7-F1
#
_entry.id   AF-A0A418EVH7-F1
#
_cell.length_a   1.000
_cell.length_b   1.000
_cell.length_c   1.000
_cell.angle_alpha   90.00
_cell.angle_beta   90.00
_cell.angle_gamma   90.00
#
_symmetry.space_group_name_H-M   'P 1'
#
loop_
_entity.id
_entity.type
_entity.pdbx_description
1 polymer ?
#
loop_
_entity_poly.entity_id
_entity_poly.type
_entity_poly.pdbx_seq_one_letter_code
_entity_poly.pdbx_strand_id
1 'polypeptide(L)'
;MSPRVHVHSGEQGIAQLLDRNRAWAEKMLARDPDFFTRLAIQQSPEILWIGCSDSRVPANEILDLSPGEVFVHRNIANQVNMTDTSTKADLLTEENVARSVYDPPYPTTNLIGF
;
A
#
# COMPACT_ATOMS: atom_id res chain seq x y z
N MET A 1 18.26 -17.46 4.54
CA MET A 1 16.80 -17.63 4.46
C MET A 1 16.22 -17.30 5.82
N SER A 2 15.32 -16.33 5.91
CA SER A 2 14.57 -16.09 7.16
C SER A 2 13.73 -17.34 7.49
N PRO A 3 13.62 -17.77 8.76
CA PRO A 3 12.81 -18.92 9.12
C PRO A 3 11.38 -18.75 8.62
N ARG A 4 10.80 -19.80 8.03
CA ARG A 4 9.41 -19.77 7.58
C ARG A 4 8.52 -19.61 8.82
N VAL A 5 7.80 -18.50 8.90
CA VAL A 5 6.85 -18.26 10.00
C VAL A 5 5.66 -19.21 9.80
N HIS A 6 5.43 -20.10 10.76
CA HIS A 6 4.20 -20.87 10.80
C HIS A 6 3.09 -20.04 11.43
N VAL A 7 2.02 -19.84 10.66
CA VAL A 7 0.80 -19.18 11.11
C VAL A 7 -0.28 -20.24 11.27
N HIS A 8 -0.97 -20.24 12.41
CA HIS A 8 -2.12 -21.12 12.65
C HIS A 8 -3.28 -20.79 11.69
N SER A 9 -4.23 -21.70 11.50
CA SER A 9 -5.46 -21.41 10.74
C SER A 9 -6.56 -20.87 11.67
N GLY A 10 -7.60 -20.27 11.08
CA GLY A 10 -8.77 -19.78 11.82
C GLY A 10 -8.46 -18.62 12.77
N GLU A 11 -9.27 -18.50 13.83
CA GLU A 11 -9.19 -17.39 14.80
C GLU A 11 -7.81 -17.27 15.46
N GLN A 12 -7.17 -18.41 15.77
CA GLN A 12 -5.84 -18.43 16.37
C GLN A 12 -4.78 -17.83 15.45
N GLY A 13 -4.87 -18.12 14.14
CA GLY A 13 -4.01 -17.52 13.13
C GLY A 13 -4.18 -16.02 13.01
N ILE A 14 -5.43 -15.56 12.99
CA ILE A 14 -5.77 -14.14 12.93
C ILE A 14 -5.21 -13.42 14.17
N ALA A 15 -5.43 -13.98 15.37
CA ALA A 15 -4.88 -13.41 16.61
C ALA A 15 -3.36 -13.27 16.54
N GLN A 16 -2.66 -14.31 16.08
CA GLN A 16 -1.20 -14.29 15.91
C GLN A 16 -0.75 -13.20 14.92
N LEU A 17 -1.45 -13.02 13.80
CA LEU A 17 -1.11 -11.97 12.82
C LEU A 17 -1.35 -10.57 13.37
N LEU A 18 -2.42 -10.37 14.14
CA LEU A 18 -2.71 -9.10 14.80
C LEU A 18 -1.65 -8.76 15.86
N ASP A 19 -1.22 -9.74 16.67
CA ASP A 19 -0.15 -9.56 17.64
C ASP A 19 1.17 -9.15 16.96
N ARG A 20 1.48 -9.78 15.82
CA ARG A 20 2.65 -9.41 15.01
C ARG A 20 2.54 -8.00 14.43
N ASN A 21 1.36 -7.59 13.98
CA ASN A 21 1.12 -6.23 13.50
C ASN A 21 1.32 -5.20 14.63
N ARG A 22 0.81 -5.45 15.84
CA ARG A 22 1.04 -4.57 17.01
C ARG A 22 2.53 -4.45 17.34
N ALA A 23 3.23 -5.58 17.41
CA ALA A 23 4.67 -5.57 17.69
C ALA A 23 5.48 -4.86 16.58
N TRP A 24 5.04 -4.92 15.32
CA TRP A 24 5.63 -4.13 14.23
C TRP A 24 5.38 -2.62 14.44
N ALA A 25 4.14 -2.22 14.73
CA ALA A 25 3.79 -0.83 14.95
C ALA A 25 4.56 -0.21 16.13
N GLU A 26 4.70 -0.93 17.24
CA GLU A 26 5.50 -0.52 18.40
C GLU A 26 6.97 -0.30 18.02
N LYS A 27 7.55 -1.18 17.19
CA LYS A 27 8.93 -1.02 16.70
C LYS A 27 9.09 0.20 15.79
N MET A 28 8.10 0.49 14.94
CA MET A 28 8.14 1.67 14.10
C MET A 28 8.09 2.94 14.96
N LEU A 29 7.19 3.01 15.94
CA LEU A 29 7.11 4.14 16.87
C LEU A 29 8.36 4.30 17.76
N ALA A 30 8.95 3.19 18.19
CA ALA A 30 10.19 3.23 18.97
C ALA A 30 11.38 3.75 18.14
N ARG A 31 11.39 3.48 16.82
CA ARG A 31 12.39 4.02 15.90
C ARG A 31 12.12 5.48 15.54
N ASP A 32 10.84 5.83 15.40
CA ASP A 32 10.38 7.12 14.94
C ASP A 32 8.96 7.42 15.47
N PRO A 33 8.83 8.24 16.52
CA PRO A 33 7.55 8.57 17.14
C PRO A 33 6.55 9.24 16.19
N ASP A 34 7.04 9.94 15.15
CA ASP A 34 6.21 10.68 14.20
C ASP A 34 5.86 9.85 12.95
N PHE A 35 6.29 8.58 12.88
CA PHE A 35 6.14 7.71 11.72
C PHE A 35 4.70 7.66 11.19
N PHE A 36 3.73 7.34 12.05
CA PHE A 36 2.33 7.22 11.63
C PHE A 36 1.67 8.58 11.35
N THR A 37 2.11 9.65 12.03
CA THR A 37 1.65 11.02 11.76
C THR A 37 2.04 11.44 10.35
N ARG A 38 3.30 11.22 9.96
CA ARG A 38 3.76 11.52 8.59
C ARG A 38 3.10 10.62 7.56
N LEU A 39 2.99 9.32 7.85
CA LEU A 39 2.32 8.36 6.96
C LEU A 39 0.86 8.72 6.71
N ALA A 40 0.14 9.24 7.71
CA ALA A 40 -1.25 9.67 7.55
C ALA A 40 -1.41 10.90 6.64
N ILE A 41 -0.38 11.76 6.58
CA ILE A 41 -0.38 12.97 5.74
C ILE A 41 0.07 12.63 4.31
N GLN A 42 0.96 11.65 4.16
CA GLN A 42 1.55 11.26 2.88
C GLN A 42 0.62 10.29 2.12
N GLN A 43 -0.24 10.85 1.27
CA GLN A 43 -1.19 10.13 0.40
C GLN A 43 -0.95 10.42 -1.09
N SER A 44 0.23 10.94 -1.45
CA SER A 44 0.61 11.27 -2.83
C SER A 44 1.78 10.40 -3.30
N PRO A 45 1.56 9.10 -3.56
CA PRO A 45 2.58 8.26 -4.17
C PRO A 45 2.97 8.85 -5.53
N GLU A 46 4.26 8.82 -5.86
CA GLU A 46 4.76 9.30 -7.16
C GLU A 46 4.73 8.20 -8.24
N ILE A 47 4.56 6.95 -7.80
CA ILE A 47 4.74 5.76 -8.64
C ILE A 47 3.55 4.83 -8.45
N LEU A 48 2.93 4.45 -9.57
CA LEU A 48 2.05 3.29 -9.68
C LEU A 48 2.86 2.05 -10.08
N TRP A 49 2.89 1.05 -9.21
CA TRP A 49 3.46 -0.26 -9.47
C TRP A 49 2.36 -1.29 -9.77
N ILE A 50 2.39 -1.88 -10.96
CA ILE A 50 1.53 -3.03 -11.33
C ILE A 50 2.36 -4.31 -11.30
N GLY A 51 2.15 -5.12 -10.27
CA GLY A 51 2.94 -6.32 -9.99
C GLY A 51 2.16 -7.62 -10.05
N CYS A 52 2.89 -8.74 -10.05
CA CYS A 52 2.29 -10.06 -9.90
C CYS A 52 1.92 -10.30 -8.42
N SER A 53 0.83 -11.03 -8.14
CA SER A 53 0.46 -11.48 -6.78
C SER A 53 1.45 -12.47 -6.13
N ASP A 54 2.57 -12.80 -6.79
CA ASP A 54 3.63 -13.65 -6.24
C ASP A 54 4.20 -13.08 -4.93
N SER A 55 4.04 -13.81 -3.82
CA SER A 55 4.40 -13.34 -2.48
C SER A 55 5.89 -13.03 -2.29
N ARG A 56 6.76 -13.43 -3.24
CA ARG A 56 8.21 -13.19 -3.18
C ARG A 56 8.62 -11.82 -3.72
N VAL A 57 7.70 -11.08 -4.34
CA VAL A 57 8.00 -9.80 -5.01
C VAL A 57 7.14 -8.67 -4.42
N PRO A 58 7.41 -8.26 -3.17
CA PRO A 58 6.72 -7.11 -2.58
C PRO A 58 7.42 -5.81 -2.99
N ALA A 59 6.65 -4.84 -3.49
CA ALA A 59 7.19 -3.67 -4.20
C ALA A 59 8.05 -2.76 -3.30
N ASN A 60 7.58 -2.50 -2.08
CA ASN A 60 8.26 -1.61 -1.12
C ASN A 60 9.67 -2.13 -0.78
N GLU A 61 9.83 -3.44 -0.56
CA GLU A 61 11.12 -4.01 -0.18
C GLU A 61 12.10 -4.11 -1.34
N ILE A 62 11.64 -4.43 -2.56
CA ILE A 62 12.53 -4.58 -3.71
C ILE A 62 12.98 -3.22 -4.29
N LEU A 63 12.19 -2.17 -4.07
CA LEU A 63 12.49 -0.80 -4.52
C LEU A 63 13.09 0.07 -3.41
N ASP A 64 13.23 -0.46 -2.19
CA ASP A 64 13.68 0.29 -1.00
C ASP A 64 12.83 1.54 -0.73
N LEU A 65 11.51 1.39 -0.86
CA LEU A 65 10.53 2.46 -0.67
C LEU A 65 9.83 2.33 0.69
N SER A 66 9.63 3.47 1.32
CA SER A 66 8.85 3.60 2.54
C SER A 66 7.35 3.41 2.25
N PRO A 67 6.54 3.00 3.24
CA PRO A 67 5.09 3.03 3.10
C PRO A 67 4.59 4.42 2.66
N GLY A 68 3.70 4.46 1.68
CA GLY A 68 3.14 5.70 1.12
C GLY A 68 3.89 6.28 -0.09
N GLU A 69 5.06 5.76 -0.47
CA GLU A 69 5.83 6.25 -1.63
C GLU A 69 5.46 5.58 -2.95
N VAL A 70 4.76 4.44 -2.90
CA VAL A 70 4.32 3.67 -4.08
C VAL A 70 2.88 3.23 -3.92
N PHE A 71 2.06 3.46 -4.94
CA PHE A 71 0.75 2.86 -5.08
C PHE A 71 0.90 1.52 -5.77
N VAL A 72 0.28 0.47 -5.24
CA VAL A 72 0.56 -0.91 -5.69
C VAL A 72 -0.72 -1.60 -6.10
N HIS A 73 -0.84 -1.94 -7.38
CA HIS A 73 -1.82 -2.90 -7.89
C HIS A 73 -1.16 -4.26 -8.08
N ARG A 74 -1.82 -5.34 -7.66
CA ARG A 74 -1.31 -6.71 -7.83
C ARG A 74 -2.39 -7.66 -8.29
N ASN A 75 -2.15 -8.32 -9.41
CA ASN A 75 -3.01 -9.40 -9.90
C ASN A 75 -2.18 -10.57 -10.43
N ILE A 76 -2.86 -11.66 -10.81
CA ILE A 76 -2.20 -12.83 -11.38
C ILE A 76 -1.53 -12.44 -12.69
N ALA A 77 -0.22 -12.65 -12.77
CA ALA A 77 0.59 -12.35 -13.95
C ALA A 77 0.55 -10.87 -14.40
N ASN A 78 0.36 -9.92 -13.48
CA ASN A 78 0.50 -8.47 -13.72
C ASN A 78 -0.21 -7.98 -14.99
N GLN A 79 -1.44 -8.46 -15.19
CA GLN A 79 -2.25 -8.17 -16.35
C GLN A 79 -2.73 -6.71 -16.31
N VAL A 80 -2.72 -6.06 -17.47
CA VAL A 80 -3.29 -4.73 -17.66
C VAL A 80 -4.35 -4.84 -18.74
N ASN A 81 -5.62 -4.81 -18.32
CA ASN A 81 -6.76 -4.87 -19.22
C ASN A 81 -7.68 -3.68 -18.97
N MET A 82 -7.95 -2.89 -20.01
CA MET A 82 -8.79 -1.69 -19.93
C MET A 82 -10.26 -1.98 -19.64
N THR A 83 -10.70 -3.24 -19.78
CA THR A 83 -12.06 -3.66 -19.38
C THR A 83 -12.13 -4.19 -17.95
N ASP A 84 -10.99 -4.47 -17.30
CA ASP A 84 -10.96 -4.87 -15.90
C ASP A 84 -11.20 -3.66 -15.00
N THR A 85 -12.25 -3.73 -14.18
CA THR A 85 -12.66 -2.62 -13.34
C THR A 85 -11.66 -2.34 -12.22
N SER A 86 -10.96 -3.36 -11.70
CA SER A 86 -9.93 -3.17 -10.66
C SER A 86 -8.77 -2.36 -11.21
N THR A 87 -8.14 -2.86 -12.28
CA THR A 87 -7.00 -2.17 -12.90
C THR A 87 -7.36 -0.77 -13.38
N LYS A 88 -8.57 -0.60 -13.93
CA LYS A 88 -9.04 0.72 -14.36
C LYS A 88 -9.27 1.67 -13.19
N ALA A 89 -9.83 1.20 -12.07
CA ALA A 89 -10.04 2.03 -10.89
C ALA A 89 -8.71 2.54 -10.32
N ASP A 90 -7.69 1.68 -10.26
CA ASP A 90 -6.36 2.04 -9.75
C ASP A 90 -5.67 3.06 -10.66
N LEU A 91 -5.70 2.84 -11.98
CA LEU A 91 -5.15 3.78 -12.97
C LEU A 91 -5.81 5.16 -12.88
N LEU A 92 -7.13 5.21 -12.74
CA LEU A 92 -7.87 6.46 -12.61
C LEU A 92 -7.61 7.15 -11.27
N THR A 93 -7.45 6.37 -10.19
CA THR A 93 -7.12 6.91 -8.86
C THR A 93 -5.77 7.62 -8.91
N GLU A 94 -4.76 6.96 -9.46
CA GLU A 94 -3.42 7.54 -9.61
C GLU A 94 -3.40 8.77 -10.51
N GLU A 95 -4.11 8.74 -11.65
CA GLU A 95 -4.24 9.91 -12.52
C GLU A 95 -4.90 11.08 -11.77
N ASN A 96 -5.96 10.82 -11.00
CA ASN A 96 -6.65 11.85 -10.22
C ASN A 96 -5.77 12.42 -9.10
N VAL A 97 -5.02 11.57 -8.39
CA VAL A 97 -4.05 11.98 -7.37
C VAL A 97 -2.96 12.85 -8.00
N ALA A 98 -2.35 12.41 -9.10
CA ALA A 98 -1.35 13.20 -9.82
C ALA A 98 -1.89 14.56 -10.26
N ARG A 99 -3.11 14.62 -10.81
CA ARG A 99 -3.73 15.90 -11.22
C ARG A 99 -4.00 16.82 -10.02
N SER A 100 -4.43 16.28 -8.88
CA SER A 100 -4.63 17.08 -7.66
C SER A 100 -3.34 17.69 -7.10
N VAL A 101 -2.20 17.03 -7.30
CA VAL A 101 -0.89 17.48 -6.80
C VAL A 101 -0.24 18.48 -7.76
N TYR A 102 -0.35 18.24 -9.08
CA TYR A 102 0.40 19.00 -10.09
C TYR A 102 -0.41 20.08 -10.83
N ASP A 103 -1.75 20.16 -10.69
CA ASP A 103 -2.60 21.13 -11.40
C ASP A 103 -3.72 21.75 -10.53
N PRO A 104 -3.43 22.76 -9.67
CA PRO A 104 -4.44 23.45 -8.88
C PRO A 104 -5.14 24.55 -9.71
N PRO A 105 -6.41 24.35 -10.15
CA PRO A 105 -7.54 25.07 -9.54
C PRO A 105 -8.89 24.32 -9.63
N TYR A 106 -8.95 23.03 -9.30
CA TYR A 106 -10.25 22.33 -9.19
C TYR A 106 -10.69 22.24 -7.72
N PRO A 107 -11.92 22.67 -7.37
CA PRO A 107 -12.36 22.65 -5.99
C PRO A 107 -12.40 21.20 -5.51
N THR A 108 -11.65 20.95 -4.43
CA THR A 108 -11.60 19.69 -3.67
C THR A 108 -13.02 19.21 -3.38
N THR A 109 -13.57 18.40 -4.28
CA THR A 109 -14.80 17.67 -4.04
C THR A 109 -14.40 16.44 -3.25
N ASN A 110 -14.58 16.55 -1.93
CA ASN A 110 -14.82 15.47 -0.98
C ASN A 110 -14.62 14.06 -1.54
N LEU A 111 -13.39 13.54 -1.44
CA LEU A 111 -13.14 12.10 -1.41
C LEU A 111 -12.49 11.79 -0.07
N ILE A 112 -13.32 11.79 0.98
CA ILE A 112 -13.10 10.93 2.13
C ILE A 112 -13.57 9.55 1.68
N GLY A 113 -12.63 8.73 1.21
CA GLY A 113 -12.83 7.29 1.05
C GLY A 113 -12.24 6.59 2.27
N PHE A 114 -13.05 5.84 2.99
CA PHE A 114 -12.60 4.88 4.01
C PHE A 114 -11.89 3.69 3.35
#